data_AF-A0A1F9ZIL6-F1
#
_entry.id   AF-A0A1F9ZIL6-F1
#
_cell.length_a   1.000
_cell.length_b   1.000
_cell.length_c   1.000
_cell.angle_alpha   90.00
_cell.angle_beta   90.00
_cell.angle_gamma   90.00
#
_symmetry.space_group_name_H-M   'P 1'
#
loop_
_entity.id
_entity.type
_entity.pdbx_description
1 polymer ?
#
loop_
_entity_poly.entity_id
_entity_poly.type
_entity_poly.pdbx_seq_one_letter_code
_entity_poly.pdbx_strand_id
1 'polypeptide(L)'
;MALPADVLRIRLRNEIEMCQRELRHHITVSDPTLHAFPILVNVTFLRVPGPSWEENKVVHRFVHRMSVFINEDYPVEKPIVKWLTPIFHPNIMPPDDGGYVCTKLLENWGFSSNLVTFIKGIESLLVNPNPKNPFGSDTCTRAAAYFNRNKYSPPLVMDQSDRRIRIIGGADA
;
A
#
# COMPACT_ATOMS: atom_id res chain seq x y z
N MET A 1 -15.10 -15.21 -16.06
CA MET A 1 -16.10 -15.83 -15.18
C MET A 1 -15.54 -15.79 -13.77
N ALA A 2 -16.34 -15.36 -12.79
CA ALA A 2 -15.94 -15.35 -11.38
C ALA A 2 -15.57 -16.76 -10.91
N LEU A 3 -14.75 -16.84 -9.85
CA LEU A 3 -14.40 -18.13 -9.24
C LEU A 3 -15.58 -18.66 -8.41
N PRO A 4 -15.78 -19.99 -8.34
CA PRO A 4 -16.62 -20.59 -7.32
C PRO A 4 -16.19 -20.14 -5.91
N ALA A 5 -17.16 -19.92 -5.01
CA ALA A 5 -16.90 -19.29 -3.72
C ALA A 5 -15.88 -20.06 -2.85
N ASP A 6 -15.90 -21.39 -2.90
CA ASP A 6 -14.95 -22.27 -2.22
C ASP A 6 -13.52 -22.11 -2.77
N VAL A 7 -13.37 -22.06 -4.10
CA VAL A 7 -12.09 -21.81 -4.77
C VAL A 7 -11.55 -20.41 -4.44
N LEU A 8 -12.42 -19.40 -4.45
CA LEU A 8 -12.06 -18.04 -4.05
C LEU A 8 -11.53 -17.99 -2.61
N ARG A 9 -12.21 -18.63 -1.66
CA ARG A 9 -11.79 -18.67 -0.26
C ARG A 9 -10.43 -19.33 -0.08
N ILE A 10 -10.19 -20.45 -0.77
CA ILE A 10 -8.89 -21.13 -0.76
C ILE A 10 -7.82 -20.19 -1.31
N ARG A 11 -8.09 -19.52 -2.43
CA ARG A 11 -7.17 -18.55 -3.02
C ARG A 11 -6.83 -17.43 -2.03
N LEU A 12 -7.83 -16.77 -1.46
CA LEU A 12 -7.62 -15.66 -0.53
C LEU A 12 -6.85 -16.08 0.71
N ARG A 13 -7.19 -17.23 1.30
CA ARG A 13 -6.46 -17.80 2.43
C ARG A 13 -4.98 -17.99 2.10
N ASN A 14 -4.69 -18.65 0.98
CA ASN A 14 -3.32 -18.91 0.54
C ASN A 14 -2.54 -17.60 0.29
N GLU A 15 -3.17 -16.61 -0.35
CA GLU A 15 -2.53 -15.30 -0.59
C GLU A 15 -2.27 -14.54 0.72
N ILE A 16 -3.21 -14.53 1.66
CA ILE A 16 -3.05 -13.87 2.97
C ILE A 16 -1.95 -14.55 3.78
N GLU A 17 -1.94 -15.88 3.86
CA GLU A 17 -0.88 -16.65 4.55
C GLU A 17 0.49 -16.41 3.90
N MET A 18 0.55 -16.34 2.56
CA MET A 18 1.78 -16.02 1.86
C MET A 18 2.26 -14.60 2.17
N CYS A 19 1.34 -13.62 2.24
CA CYS A 19 1.66 -12.26 2.65
C CYS A 19 2.22 -12.23 4.08
N GLN A 20 1.57 -12.91 5.02
CA GLN A 20 2.02 -12.98 6.43
C GLN A 20 3.38 -13.66 6.60
N ARG A 21 3.68 -14.65 5.76
CA ARG A 21 4.94 -15.40 5.80
C ARG A 21 6.09 -14.66 5.12
N GLU A 22 5.84 -14.02 3.97
CA GLU A 22 6.91 -13.45 3.13
C GLU A 22 7.17 -11.96 3.41
N LEU A 23 6.17 -11.22 3.86
CA LEU A 23 6.28 -9.78 4.03
C LEU A 23 6.68 -9.45 5.47
N ARG A 24 7.59 -8.49 5.64
CA ARG A 24 7.99 -7.99 6.96
C ARG A 24 7.04 -6.90 7.45
N HIS A 25 5.74 -7.09 7.22
CA HIS A 25 4.67 -6.13 7.46
C HIS A 25 3.59 -6.79 8.31
N HIS A 26 2.83 -5.99 9.03
CA HIS A 26 1.71 -6.50 9.81
C HIS A 26 0.45 -6.55 8.96
N ILE A 27 -0.18 -7.72 8.88
CA ILE A 27 -1.32 -7.98 7.99
C ILE A 27 -2.47 -8.56 8.79
N THR A 28 -3.61 -7.88 8.74
CA THR A 28 -4.85 -8.31 9.39
C THR A 28 -5.98 -8.37 8.38
N VAL A 29 -7.01 -9.15 8.72
CA VAL A 29 -8.17 -9.36 7.86
C VAL A 29 -9.42 -9.10 8.69
N SER A 30 -10.42 -8.44 8.11
CA SER A 30 -11.68 -8.11 8.80
C SER A 30 -12.46 -9.35 9.25
N ASP A 31 -12.44 -10.41 8.45
CA ASP A 31 -13.09 -11.69 8.73
C ASP A 31 -12.09 -12.84 8.48
N PRO A 32 -11.55 -13.48 9.54
CA PRO A 32 -10.65 -14.62 9.41
C PRO A 32 -11.29 -15.85 8.73
N THR A 33 -12.62 -15.93 8.73
CA THR A 33 -13.35 -17.03 8.12
C THR A 33 -13.51 -16.85 6.59
N LEU A 34 -13.31 -15.61 6.10
CA LEU A 34 -13.45 -15.23 4.68
C LEU A 34 -14.85 -15.52 4.12
N HIS A 35 -15.90 -15.39 4.95
CA HIS A 35 -17.30 -15.63 4.56
C HIS A 35 -18.04 -14.38 4.15
N ALA A 36 -17.75 -13.23 4.78
CA ALA A 36 -18.47 -11.99 4.52
C ALA A 36 -17.65 -11.06 3.60
N PHE A 37 -18.16 -10.82 2.40
CA PHE A 37 -17.61 -9.84 1.48
C PHE A 37 -18.27 -8.46 1.67
N PRO A 38 -17.54 -7.36 1.45
CA PRO A 38 -16.13 -7.31 1.05
C PRO A 38 -15.17 -7.67 2.18
N ILE A 39 -14.11 -8.42 1.85
CA ILE A 39 -13.04 -8.74 2.79
C ILE A 39 -12.04 -7.57 2.77
N LEU A 40 -11.73 -7.04 3.95
CA LEU A 40 -10.71 -6.00 4.11
C LEU A 40 -9.42 -6.64 4.58
N VAL A 41 -8.38 -6.54 3.77
CA VAL A 41 -7.00 -6.88 4.16
C VAL A 41 -6.27 -5.60 4.49
N ASN A 42 -5.98 -5.39 5.77
CA ASN A 42 -5.23 -4.23 6.25
C ASN A 42 -3.75 -4.55 6.31
N VAL A 43 -2.94 -3.69 5.69
CA VAL A 43 -1.48 -3.80 5.64
C VAL A 43 -0.89 -2.62 6.37
N THR A 44 -0.08 -2.90 7.39
CA THR A 44 0.78 -1.92 8.03
C THR A 44 2.21 -2.15 7.57
N PHE A 45 2.68 -1.27 6.68
CA PHE A 45 4.06 -1.25 6.21
C PHE A 45 4.96 -0.79 7.35
N LEU A 46 6.03 -1.53 7.60
CA LEU A 46 6.97 -1.27 8.68
C LEU A 46 8.37 -1.08 8.11
N ARG A 47 9.06 -0.03 8.56
CA ARG A 47 10.46 0.28 8.20
C ARG A 47 10.65 0.57 6.70
N VAL A 48 9.61 1.02 6.01
CA VAL A 48 9.67 1.39 4.59
C VAL A 48 9.61 2.92 4.48
N PRO A 49 10.68 3.59 4.02
CA PRO A 49 10.68 5.04 3.88
C PRO A 49 9.75 5.48 2.75
N GLY A 50 8.73 6.26 3.10
CA GLY A 50 7.80 6.89 2.17
C GLY A 50 7.79 8.41 2.34
N PRO A 51 7.58 9.18 1.26
CA PRO A 51 7.62 10.63 1.30
C PRO A 51 6.38 11.21 2.00
N SER A 52 6.59 12.15 2.90
CA SER A 52 5.56 12.98 3.56
C SER A 52 5.91 14.45 3.37
N TRP A 53 4.92 15.33 3.29
CA TRP A 53 5.11 16.77 3.17
C TRP A 53 4.91 17.43 4.54
N GLU A 54 5.99 17.90 5.15
CA GLU A 54 5.99 18.48 6.50
C GLU A 54 6.93 19.69 6.51
N GLU A 55 6.54 20.80 7.16
CA GLU A 55 7.37 22.03 7.25
C GLU A 55 7.93 22.53 5.90
N ASN A 56 7.12 22.50 4.83
CA ASN A 56 7.50 22.91 3.47
C ASN A 56 8.66 22.12 2.83
N LYS A 57 8.94 20.92 3.33
CA LYS A 57 9.95 20.00 2.77
C LYS A 57 9.40 18.58 2.71
N VAL A 58 10.04 17.75 1.89
CA VAL A 58 9.78 16.31 1.91
C VAL A 58 10.58 15.67 3.04
N VAL A 59 9.89 14.95 3.92
CA VAL A 59 10.47 14.12 4.97
C VAL A 59 10.15 12.65 4.73
N HIS A 60 10.77 11.74 5.49
CA HIS A 60 10.55 10.30 5.37
C HIS A 60 9.76 9.76 6.56
N ARG A 61 8.68 9.05 6.27
CA ARG A 61 7.90 8.27 7.22
C ARG A 61 8.17 6.79 7.00
N PHE A 62 8.25 6.01 8.09
CA PHE A 62 8.64 4.59 8.03
C PHE A 62 7.51 3.61 8.32
N VAL A 63 6.36 4.12 8.79
CA VAL A 63 5.18 3.32 9.09
C VAL A 63 3.99 3.88 8.33
N HIS A 64 3.31 3.02 7.60
CA HIS A 64 2.18 3.39 6.75
C HIS A 64 1.08 2.35 6.81
N ARG A 65 -0.16 2.78 6.59
CA ARG A 65 -1.34 1.91 6.60
C ARG A 65 -2.07 1.98 5.27
N MET A 66 -2.50 0.82 4.80
CA MET A 66 -3.31 0.64 3.59
C MET A 66 -4.38 -0.42 3.88
N SER A 67 -5.56 -0.26 3.29
CA SER A 67 -6.62 -1.27 3.29
C SER A 67 -6.92 -1.70 1.85
N VAL A 68 -7.05 -3.01 1.66
CA VAL A 68 -7.36 -3.65 0.39
C VAL A 68 -8.75 -4.27 0.52
N PHE A 69 -9.68 -3.80 -0.30
CA PHE A 69 -11.06 -4.27 -0.35
C PHE A 69 -11.20 -5.29 -1.47
N ILE A 70 -11.59 -6.49 -1.11
CA ILE A 70 -11.73 -7.63 -2.01
C ILE A 70 -13.20 -8.03 -2.04
N ASN A 71 -13.77 -8.16 -3.24
CA ASN A 71 -15.14 -8.60 -3.46
C ASN A 71 -15.20 -10.05 -3.96
N GLU A 72 -16.41 -10.54 -4.20
CA GLU A 72 -16.68 -11.92 -4.64
C GLU A 72 -16.19 -12.23 -6.06
N ASP A 73 -15.92 -11.20 -6.87
CA ASP A 73 -15.44 -11.34 -8.24
C ASP A 73 -13.90 -11.38 -8.34
N TYR A 74 -13.18 -11.31 -7.22
CA TYR A 74 -11.74 -11.46 -7.22
C TYR A 74 -11.31 -12.84 -7.75
N PRO A 75 -10.19 -12.95 -8.51
CA PRO A 75 -9.31 -11.90 -9.00
C PRO A 75 -9.71 -11.38 -10.39
N VAL A 76 -10.92 -11.70 -10.89
CA VAL A 76 -11.42 -11.17 -12.17
C VAL A 76 -11.55 -9.66 -12.05
N GLU A 77 -12.19 -9.21 -10.98
CA GLU A 77 -12.11 -7.82 -10.56
C GLU A 77 -10.88 -7.59 -9.68
N LYS A 78 -10.20 -6.47 -9.94
CA LYS A 78 -9.09 -6.01 -9.10
C LYS A 78 -9.61 -5.53 -7.75
N PRO A 79 -8.80 -5.65 -6.69
CA PRO A 79 -9.18 -5.07 -5.41
C PRO A 79 -9.23 -3.54 -5.48
N ILE A 80 -10.06 -2.94 -4.62
CA ILE A 80 -10.03 -1.50 -4.38
C ILE A 80 -9.05 -1.24 -3.24
N VAL A 81 -8.19 -0.23 -3.40
CA VAL A 81 -7.11 0.04 -2.43
C VAL A 81 -7.25 1.45 -1.88
N LYS A 82 -7.17 1.56 -0.56
CA LYS A 82 -7.20 2.81 0.19
C LYS A 82 -5.97 2.96 1.06
N TRP A 83 -5.26 4.04 0.85
CA TRP A 83 -4.16 4.51 1.67
C TRP A 83 -4.69 5.32 2.86
N LEU A 84 -4.14 5.08 4.04
CA LEU A 84 -4.68 5.54 5.33
C LEU A 84 -3.67 6.36 6.14
N THR A 85 -2.54 6.75 5.57
CA THR A 85 -1.49 7.52 6.26
C THR A 85 -1.13 8.77 5.45
N PRO A 86 -0.83 9.92 6.08
CA PRO A 86 -0.35 11.09 5.35
C PRO A 86 0.82 10.74 4.43
N ILE A 87 0.74 11.20 3.18
CA ILE A 87 1.72 10.89 2.14
C ILE A 87 1.78 12.01 1.11
N PHE A 88 2.96 12.26 0.58
CA PHE A 88 3.19 13.18 -0.54
C PHE A 88 3.82 12.41 -1.69
N HIS A 89 2.98 11.83 -2.55
CA HIS A 89 3.42 10.83 -3.52
C HIS A 89 2.71 11.00 -4.88
N PRO A 90 3.40 10.86 -6.02
CA PRO A 90 2.81 11.03 -7.35
C PRO A 90 1.69 10.05 -7.65
N ASN A 91 1.74 8.84 -7.10
CA ASN A 91 0.84 7.74 -7.47
C ASN A 91 -0.02 7.24 -6.31
N ILE A 92 0.03 7.89 -5.15
CA ILE A 92 -0.77 7.53 -3.98
C ILE A 92 -1.37 8.84 -3.46
N MET A 93 -2.69 8.90 -3.49
CA MET A 93 -3.45 10.04 -2.99
C MET A 93 -3.43 10.04 -1.46
N PRO A 94 -3.31 11.21 -0.81
CA PRO A 94 -3.40 11.30 0.64
C PRO A 94 -4.81 10.91 1.13
N PRO A 95 -4.95 10.48 2.40
CA PRO A 95 -6.24 10.07 2.95
C PRO A 95 -7.33 11.12 2.82
N ASP A 96 -6.98 12.40 3.05
CA ASP A 96 -7.93 13.52 3.02
C ASP A 96 -8.50 13.79 1.62
N ASP A 97 -7.76 13.42 0.57
CA ASP A 97 -8.21 13.52 -0.83
C ASP A 97 -8.94 12.24 -1.29
N GLY A 98 -9.03 11.21 -0.43
CA GLY A 98 -9.71 9.95 -0.68
C GLY A 98 -8.82 8.71 -0.67
N GLY A 99 -7.50 8.85 -0.56
CA GLY A 99 -6.60 7.72 -0.31
C GLY A 99 -6.44 6.72 -1.46
N TYR A 100 -6.89 7.01 -2.68
CA TYR A 100 -6.76 6.04 -3.77
C TYR A 100 -5.30 5.81 -4.21
N VAL A 101 -4.99 4.57 -4.55
CA VAL A 101 -3.69 4.16 -5.10
C VAL A 101 -3.81 4.01 -6.62
N CYS A 102 -2.80 4.50 -7.36
CA CYS A 102 -2.82 4.57 -8.81
C CYS A 102 -3.07 3.22 -9.49
N THR A 103 -3.89 3.28 -10.53
CA THR A 103 -4.39 2.15 -11.30
C THR A 103 -3.33 1.41 -12.10
N LYS A 104 -2.17 2.00 -12.43
CA LYS A 104 -1.13 1.32 -13.24
C LYS A 104 -0.57 0.06 -12.58
N LEU A 105 -0.47 0.03 -11.24
CA LEU A 105 -0.08 -1.19 -10.52
C LEU A 105 -1.13 -2.31 -10.62
N LEU A 106 -2.37 -1.95 -10.92
CA LEU A 106 -3.52 -2.84 -11.00
C LEU A 106 -4.10 -2.92 -12.43
N GLU A 107 -3.42 -2.36 -13.43
CA GLU A 107 -3.94 -2.22 -14.79
C GLU A 107 -4.00 -3.58 -15.49
N ASN A 108 -3.00 -4.42 -15.23
CA ASN A 108 -2.92 -5.79 -15.74
C ASN A 108 -3.31 -6.82 -14.67
N TRP A 109 -4.25 -6.46 -13.77
CA TRP A 109 -4.72 -7.37 -12.75
C TRP A 109 -5.50 -8.54 -13.36
N GLY A 110 -5.22 -9.75 -12.89
CA GLY A 110 -5.97 -10.94 -13.29
C GLY A 110 -5.57 -12.16 -12.49
N PHE A 111 -5.86 -13.35 -13.02
CA PHE A 111 -5.67 -14.62 -12.31
C PHE A 111 -4.22 -14.92 -11.90
N SER A 112 -3.23 -14.38 -12.62
CA SER A 112 -1.80 -14.50 -12.29
C SER A 112 -1.32 -13.47 -11.27
N SER A 113 -2.10 -12.42 -10.99
CA SER A 113 -1.79 -11.40 -9.98
C SER A 113 -2.07 -11.93 -8.58
N ASN A 114 -1.33 -11.46 -7.58
CA ASN A 114 -1.56 -11.80 -6.18
C ASN A 114 -1.20 -10.63 -5.25
N LEU A 115 -1.72 -10.66 -4.03
CA LEU A 115 -1.54 -9.63 -3.01
C LEU A 115 -0.06 -9.44 -2.63
N VAL A 116 0.74 -10.51 -2.59
CA VAL A 116 2.16 -10.43 -2.19
C VAL A 116 2.96 -9.57 -3.16
N THR A 117 2.85 -9.88 -4.46
CA THR A 117 3.54 -9.12 -5.51
C THR A 117 3.03 -7.68 -5.55
N PHE A 118 1.73 -7.47 -5.35
CA PHE A 118 1.15 -6.13 -5.27
C PHE A 118 1.73 -5.31 -4.11
N ILE A 119 1.75 -5.87 -2.90
CA ILE A 119 2.26 -5.17 -1.70
C ILE A 119 3.76 -4.88 -1.84
N LYS A 120 4.56 -5.81 -2.40
CA LYS A 120 5.98 -5.56 -2.74
C LYS A 120 6.12 -4.43 -3.78
N GLY A 121 5.19 -4.34 -4.73
CA GLY A 121 5.12 -3.24 -5.70
C GLY A 121 4.88 -1.89 -5.03
N ILE A 122 3.98 -1.83 -4.04
CA ILE A 122 3.73 -0.63 -3.23
C ILE A 122 4.96 -0.25 -2.41
N GLU A 123 5.62 -1.21 -1.77
CA GLU A 123 6.88 -0.98 -1.04
C GLU A 123 7.93 -0.32 -1.96
N SER A 124 8.14 -0.89 -3.15
CA SER A 124 9.07 -0.33 -4.14
C SER A 124 8.68 1.09 -4.55
N LEU A 125 7.38 1.36 -4.71
CA LEU A 125 6.87 2.66 -5.14
C LEU A 125 7.05 3.74 -4.05
N LEU A 126 6.89 3.39 -2.77
CA LEU A 126 7.17 4.30 -1.65
C LEU A 126 8.62 4.79 -1.66
N VAL A 127 9.56 3.90 -1.99
CA VAL A 127 11.00 4.19 -2.06
C VAL A 127 11.37 4.86 -3.39
N ASN A 128 10.65 4.54 -4.48
CA ASN A 128 10.92 5.03 -5.82
C ASN A 128 9.66 5.68 -6.43
N PRO A 129 9.28 6.89 -5.99
CA PRO A 129 8.13 7.60 -6.54
C PRO A 129 8.22 7.76 -8.06
N ASN A 130 7.11 7.56 -8.78
CA ASN A 130 7.09 7.66 -10.24
C ASN A 130 6.37 8.94 -10.72
N PRO A 131 7.10 10.03 -11.00
CA PRO A 131 6.50 11.30 -11.43
C PRO A 131 6.05 11.32 -12.89
N LYS A 132 6.35 10.28 -13.70
CA LYS A 132 6.00 10.26 -15.14
C LYS A 132 4.51 10.09 -15.37
N ASN A 133 3.79 9.48 -14.43
CA ASN A 133 2.37 9.17 -14.53
C ASN A 133 1.68 9.39 -13.19
N PRO A 134 1.51 10.66 -12.75
CA PRO A 134 0.83 10.93 -11.50
C PRO A 134 -0.61 10.42 -11.55
N PHE A 135 -1.14 10.09 -10.38
CA PHE A 135 -2.58 9.99 -10.20
C PHE A 135 -3.19 11.37 -10.46
N GLY A 136 -4.36 11.42 -11.10
CA GLY A 136 -4.95 12.65 -11.62
C GLY A 136 -5.47 13.66 -10.59
N SER A 137 -5.01 13.62 -9.34
CA SER A 137 -5.35 14.63 -8.32
C SER A 137 -4.30 15.73 -8.24
N ASP A 138 -4.72 16.89 -7.71
CA ASP A 138 -3.85 18.06 -7.53
C ASP A 138 -2.65 17.73 -6.64
N THR A 139 -2.85 17.03 -5.53
CA THR A 139 -1.77 16.63 -4.63
C THR A 139 -0.75 15.71 -5.30
N CYS A 140 -1.21 14.72 -6.08
CA CYS A 140 -0.36 13.81 -6.81
C CYS A 140 0.40 14.50 -7.95
N THR A 141 -0.25 15.43 -8.64
CA THR A 141 0.38 16.26 -9.68
C THR A 141 1.46 17.18 -9.10
N ARG A 142 1.20 17.78 -7.93
CA ARG A 142 2.19 18.57 -7.18
C ARG A 142 3.38 17.72 -6.75
N ALA A 143 3.13 16.50 -6.26
CA ALA A 143 4.20 15.56 -5.93
C ALA A 143 5.04 15.19 -7.15
N ALA A 144 4.42 14.90 -8.30
CA ALA A 144 5.14 14.64 -9.54
C ALA A 144 6.03 15.82 -9.96
N ALA A 145 5.49 17.04 -9.93
CA ALA A 145 6.26 18.25 -10.23
C ALA A 145 7.47 18.42 -9.30
N TYR A 146 7.31 18.13 -8.01
CA TYR A 146 8.40 18.15 -7.03
C TYR A 146 9.48 17.11 -7.36
N PHE A 147 9.10 15.85 -7.57
CA PHE A 147 10.06 14.75 -7.80
C PHE A 147 10.71 14.78 -9.18
N ASN A 148 10.12 15.47 -10.16
CA ASN A 148 10.79 15.77 -11.44
C ASN A 148 11.93 16.78 -11.29
N ARG A 149 11.88 17.66 -10.28
CA ARG A 149 12.87 18.73 -10.06
C ARG A 149 13.88 18.39 -8.96
N ASN A 150 13.48 17.55 -8.01
CA ASN A 150 14.25 17.24 -6.82
C ASN A 150 14.54 15.74 -6.77
N LYS A 151 15.81 15.38 -6.59
CA LYS A 151 16.20 13.98 -6.40
C LYS A 151 15.67 13.49 -5.05
N TYR A 152 14.80 12.48 -5.07
CA TYR A 152 14.41 11.76 -3.87
C TYR A 152 15.44 10.66 -3.58
N SER A 153 16.07 10.71 -2.40
CA SER A 153 17.02 9.69 -1.96
C SER A 153 16.63 9.27 -0.54
N PRO A 154 15.67 8.35 -0.39
CA PRO A 154 15.30 7.85 0.91
C PRO A 154 16.47 7.07 1.52
N PRO A 155 16.58 7.04 2.86
CA PRO A 155 17.55 6.15 3.50
C PRO A 155 17.29 4.71 3.06
N LEU A 156 18.35 3.93 2.84
CA LEU A 156 18.20 2.50 2.59
C LEU A 156 17.41 1.89 3.76
N VAL A 157 16.47 0.99 3.45
CA VAL A 157 15.64 0.26 4.44
C VAL A 157 16.51 -0.08 5.64
N MET A 158 16.22 0.57 6.78
CA MET A 158 17.16 0.65 7.90
C MET A 158 17.54 -0.76 8.36
N ASP A 159 18.85 -0.99 8.43
CA ASP A 159 19.40 -2.14 9.14
C ASP A 159 18.79 -2.18 10.55
N GLN A 160 18.45 -3.38 11.00
CA GLN A 160 17.71 -3.64 12.24
C GLN A 160 18.45 -3.18 13.50
N SER A 161 19.69 -2.73 13.35
CA SER A 161 20.59 -2.26 14.40
C SER A 161 20.39 -0.79 14.80
N ASP A 162 19.64 0.02 14.04
CA ASP A 162 19.52 1.45 14.33
C ASP A 162 18.47 1.75 15.42
N ARG A 163 18.96 1.87 16.67
CA ARG A 163 18.18 2.15 17.89
C ARG A 163 17.55 3.55 17.93
N ARG A 164 17.74 4.41 16.93
CA ARG A 164 17.16 5.77 16.90
C ARG A 164 15.69 5.79 16.50
N ILE A 165 15.16 4.70 15.93
CA ILE A 165 13.74 4.62 15.59
C ILE A 165 12.93 4.25 16.85
N ARG A 166 12.32 5.25 17.46
CA ARG A 166 11.22 5.01 18.41
C ARG A 166 9.97 4.70 17.61
N ILE A 167 9.37 3.53 17.82
CA ILE A 167 7.97 3.32 17.50
C ILE A 167 7.21 4.31 18.37
N ILE A 168 6.73 5.42 17.80
CA ILE A 168 5.71 6.21 18.48
C ILE A 168 4.45 5.37 18.39
N GLY A 169 4.28 4.50 19.39
CA GLY A 169 3.00 3.88 19.68
C GLY A 169 2.04 5.00 20.04
N GLY A 170 1.10 5.30 19.14
CA GLY A 170 -0.14 5.93 19.53
C GLY A 170 -0.97 4.90 20.29
N ALA A 171 -0.62 4.67 21.55
CA ALA A 171 -1.62 4.46 22.57
C ALA A 171 -1.78 5.84 23.22
N ASP A 172 -2.93 6.46 23.01
CA ASP A 172 -3.69 7.21 24.02
C ASP A 172 -4.88 7.92 23.35
N ALA A 173 -6.08 7.53 23.84
CA ALA A 173 -7.42 8.13 23.72
C ALA A 173 -8.14 8.12 22.35
#